data_AF-A0A5N5TH70-F1
#
_entry.id   AF-A0A5N5TH70-F1
#
_cell.length_a   1.000
_cell.length_b   1.000
_cell.length_c   1.000
_cell.angle_alpha   90.00
_cell.angle_beta   90.00
_cell.angle_gamma   90.00
#
_symmetry.space_group_name_H-M   'P 1'
#
loop_
_entity.id
_entity.type
_entity.pdbx_description
1 polymer ?
#
loop_
_entity_poly.entity_id
_entity_poly.type
_entity_poly.pdbx_seq_one_letter_code
_entity_poly.pdbx_strand_id
1 'polypeptide(L)'
;MLGSLTSHMTEQGINTSQKGCCCACDKPIVGQVITALGKTWHPEHFVCAHCKEELGTKNFFERDGKPYCEPDYHNLFSPKCAYCSGPILDKCVTAMNKTWHPEHFFCAQCGNTFGEEGFHEKNGKPYCKDDYFNMFAPKCGGCNNPIMENYISALNSQWHPECFVCRDCKQSVASKAFYEIEGKPVCGECLGIEDDDDEEEEED
;
A
#
# COMPACT_ATOMS: atom_id res chain seq x y z
N MET A 1 10.94 54.83 -47.70
CA MET A 1 11.16 53.80 -48.72
C MET A 1 11.25 52.41 -48.08
N LEU A 2 10.13 51.87 -47.56
CA LEU A 2 10.07 50.50 -46.98
C LEU A 2 8.75 49.78 -47.33
N GLY A 3 7.97 50.29 -48.29
CA GLY A 3 6.69 49.71 -48.71
C GLY A 3 6.79 48.77 -49.93
N SER A 4 8.01 48.44 -50.38
CA SER A 4 8.24 47.73 -51.66
C SER A 4 8.65 46.26 -51.52
N LEU A 5 8.82 45.73 -50.29
CA LEU A 5 9.21 44.34 -50.09
C LEU A 5 8.05 43.43 -49.68
N THR A 6 6.94 43.98 -49.20
CA THR A 6 5.74 43.20 -48.85
C THR A 6 4.88 42.86 -50.07
N SER A 7 4.94 43.67 -51.13
CA SER A 7 4.06 43.56 -52.29
C SER A 7 4.47 42.47 -53.29
N HIS A 8 5.74 42.05 -53.30
CA HIS A 8 6.24 41.01 -54.22
C HIS A 8 6.07 39.57 -53.69
N MET A 9 5.65 39.39 -52.44
CA MET A 9 5.43 38.05 -51.87
C MET A 9 4.00 37.53 -52.08
N THR A 10 3.05 38.40 -52.44
CA THR A 10 1.65 38.04 -52.70
C THR A 10 1.43 37.47 -54.11
N GLU A 11 2.35 37.70 -55.05
CA GLU A 11 2.27 37.22 -56.44
C GLU A 11 2.64 35.73 -56.63
N GLN A 12 3.22 35.08 -55.61
CA GLN A 12 3.61 33.66 -55.67
C GLN A 12 2.57 32.71 -55.06
N GLY A 13 1.36 33.17 -54.73
CA GLY A 13 0.31 32.30 -54.18
C GLY A 13 0.62 31.73 -52.79
N ILE A 14 1.66 32.22 -52.11
CA ILE A 14 2.05 31.79 -50.77
C ILE A 14 1.21 32.60 -49.77
N ASN A 15 0.09 32.03 -49.33
CA ASN A 15 -0.73 32.64 -48.29
C ASN A 15 0.02 32.60 -46.94
N THR A 16 0.67 33.71 -46.57
CA THR A 16 1.44 33.89 -45.33
C THR A 16 0.58 34.45 -44.18
N SER A 17 -0.70 34.10 -44.13
CA SER A 17 -1.57 34.52 -43.01
C SER A 17 -1.00 34.03 -41.69
N GLN A 18 -0.63 34.96 -40.80
CA GLN A 18 -0.11 34.66 -39.47
C GLN A 18 -1.14 33.87 -38.66
N LYS A 19 -0.71 32.76 -38.04
CA LYS A 19 -1.58 31.86 -37.25
C LYS A 19 -1.49 32.12 -35.74
N GLY A 20 -1.11 33.33 -35.34
CA GLY A 20 -0.86 33.73 -33.95
C GLY A 20 0.64 33.74 -33.58
N CYS A 21 0.94 34.03 -32.30
CA CYS A 21 2.31 34.03 -31.76
C CYS A 21 2.59 32.74 -30.99
N CYS A 22 3.82 32.24 -31.09
CA CYS A 22 4.25 31.05 -30.36
C CYS A 22 4.46 31.36 -28.87
N CYS A 23 3.84 30.58 -27.98
CA CYS A 23 3.98 30.76 -26.54
C CYS A 23 5.42 30.56 -26.01
N ALA A 24 6.27 29.80 -26.71
CA ALA A 24 7.63 29.53 -26.25
C ALA A 24 8.62 30.64 -26.61
N CYS A 25 8.43 31.30 -27.76
CA CYS A 25 9.42 32.23 -28.31
C CYS A 25 8.86 33.60 -28.69
N ASP A 26 7.55 33.82 -28.50
CA ASP A 26 6.78 35.05 -28.79
C ASP A 26 6.81 35.52 -30.26
N LYS A 27 7.36 34.71 -31.16
CA LYS A 27 7.44 35.01 -32.60
C LYS A 27 6.16 34.59 -33.34
N PRO A 28 5.76 35.31 -34.40
CA PRO A 28 4.60 34.95 -35.21
C PRO A 28 4.83 33.61 -35.93
N ILE A 29 3.80 32.76 -35.93
CA ILE A 29 3.85 31.44 -36.55
C ILE A 29 3.37 31.56 -38.00
N VAL A 30 4.24 31.14 -38.93
CA VAL A 30 3.94 31.04 -40.37
C VAL A 30 4.02 29.58 -40.79
N GLY A 31 3.00 29.08 -41.50
CA GLY A 31 2.95 27.69 -41.94
C GLY A 31 2.26 26.75 -40.94
N GLN A 32 2.95 25.70 -40.48
CA GLN A 32 2.38 24.74 -39.54
C GLN A 32 2.29 25.32 -38.13
N VAL A 33 1.20 25.02 -37.43
CA VAL A 33 0.94 25.48 -36.06
C VAL A 33 0.43 24.31 -35.24
N ILE A 34 0.92 24.20 -34.00
CA ILE A 34 0.34 23.32 -32.99
C ILE A 34 -0.53 24.18 -32.08
N THR A 35 -1.79 23.79 -31.93
CA THR A 35 -2.72 24.43 -30.97
C THR A 35 -2.96 23.44 -29.84
N ALA A 36 -2.42 23.74 -28.66
CA ALA A 36 -2.48 22.88 -27.48
C ALA A 36 -2.41 23.73 -26.21
N LEU A 37 -3.02 23.24 -25.12
CA LEU A 37 -3.05 23.93 -23.82
C LEU A 37 -3.64 25.36 -23.89
N GLY A 38 -4.59 25.58 -24.81
CA GLY A 38 -5.18 26.91 -25.07
C GLY A 38 -4.22 27.92 -25.71
N LYS A 39 -3.08 27.46 -26.25
CA LYS A 39 -2.04 28.32 -26.85
C LYS A 39 -1.57 27.78 -28.20
N THR A 40 -0.87 28.64 -28.94
CA THR A 40 -0.26 28.31 -30.23
C THR A 40 1.25 28.15 -30.11
N TRP A 41 1.81 27.19 -30.84
CA TRP A 41 3.22 26.82 -30.77
C TRP A 41 3.75 26.52 -32.17
N HIS A 42 5.03 26.85 -32.41
CA HIS A 42 5.74 26.20 -33.51
C HIS A 42 5.87 24.69 -33.19
N PRO A 43 5.82 23.80 -34.20
CA PRO A 43 6.01 22.37 -33.99
C PRO A 43 7.26 22.02 -33.19
N GLU A 44 8.40 22.64 -33.52
CA GLU A 44 9.71 22.46 -32.84
C GLU A 44 9.73 22.97 -31.39
N HIS A 45 8.82 23.88 -31.03
CA HIS A 45 8.75 24.47 -29.70
C HIS A 45 7.71 23.76 -28.80
N PHE A 46 6.92 22.85 -29.37
CA PHE A 46 5.98 22.02 -28.62
C PHE A 46 6.66 20.71 -28.20
N VAL A 47 7.49 20.82 -27.16
CA VAL A 47 8.36 19.75 -26.67
C VAL A 47 8.02 19.32 -25.24
N CYS A 48 8.37 18.09 -24.87
CA CYS A 48 8.27 17.63 -23.49
C CYS A 48 9.04 18.57 -22.56
N ALA A 49 8.41 19.00 -21.48
CA ALA A 49 9.02 19.90 -20.51
C ALA A 49 10.24 19.28 -19.81
N HIS A 50 10.30 17.95 -19.71
CA HIS A 50 11.40 17.19 -19.11
C HIS A 50 12.47 16.79 -20.14
N CYS A 51 12.21 15.83 -21.04
CA CYS A 51 13.22 15.33 -21.98
C CYS A 51 13.49 16.21 -23.22
N LYS A 52 12.69 17.27 -23.45
CA LYS A 52 12.76 18.16 -24.64
C LYS A 52 12.48 17.49 -25.99
N GLU A 53 11.95 16.27 -26.01
CA GLU A 53 11.50 15.63 -27.24
C GLU A 53 10.31 16.37 -27.84
N GLU A 54 10.31 16.58 -29.17
CA GLU A 54 9.17 17.12 -29.91
C GLU A 54 7.95 16.21 -29.77
N LEU A 55 6.86 16.78 -29.25
CA LEU A 55 5.61 16.05 -29.07
C LEU A 55 4.80 16.03 -30.35
N GLY A 56 4.84 17.12 -31.14
CA GLY A 56 4.16 17.20 -32.43
C GLY A 56 2.67 16.82 -32.33
N THR A 57 2.29 15.73 -33.00
CA THR A 57 0.94 15.13 -32.95
C THR A 57 0.82 13.90 -32.05
N LYS A 58 1.90 13.51 -31.36
CA LYS A 58 1.89 12.39 -30.40
C LYS A 58 1.02 12.74 -29.20
N ASN A 59 0.49 11.70 -28.55
CA ASN A 59 -0.20 11.88 -27.26
C ASN A 59 0.76 12.49 -26.24
N PHE A 60 0.25 13.41 -25.44
CA PHE A 60 0.98 14.09 -24.38
C PHE A 60 0.05 14.31 -23.18
N PHE A 61 0.65 14.58 -22.03
CA PHE A 61 -0.07 14.91 -20.81
C PHE A 61 0.28 16.33 -20.36
N GLU A 62 -0.68 17.01 -19.73
CA GLU A 62 -0.48 18.34 -19.16
C GLU A 62 -0.27 18.25 -17.64
N ARG A 63 0.74 18.99 -17.14
CA ARG A 63 0.87 19.32 -15.72
C ARG A 63 1.29 20.77 -15.56
N ASP A 64 0.56 21.54 -14.76
CA ASP A 64 0.84 22.95 -14.47
C ASP A 64 1.07 23.80 -15.74
N GLY A 65 0.25 23.59 -16.79
CA GLY A 65 0.35 24.29 -18.06
C GLY A 65 1.56 23.91 -18.92
N LYS A 66 2.28 22.83 -18.59
CA LYS A 66 3.43 22.31 -19.34
C LYS A 66 3.12 20.95 -19.95
N PRO A 67 3.51 20.69 -21.21
CA PRO A 67 3.30 19.41 -21.84
C PRO A 67 4.44 18.43 -21.50
N TYR A 68 4.10 17.16 -21.26
CA TYR A 68 5.03 16.07 -20.99
C TYR A 68 4.75 14.90 -21.92
N CYS A 69 5.79 14.20 -22.37
CA CYS A 69 5.60 12.91 -23.02
C CYS A 69 5.07 11.89 -21.99
N GLU A 70 4.35 10.87 -22.46
CA GLU A 70 3.75 9.84 -21.61
C GLU A 70 4.75 9.16 -20.64
N PRO A 71 5.96 8.73 -21.08
CA PRO A 71 6.95 8.14 -20.18
C PRO A 71 7.39 9.08 -19.05
N ASP A 72 7.70 10.34 -19.38
CA ASP A 72 8.15 11.32 -18.39
C ASP A 72 7.03 11.70 -17.42
N TYR A 73 5.80 11.87 -17.93
CA TYR A 73 4.67 12.21 -17.08
C TYR A 73 4.44 11.14 -16.01
N HIS A 74 4.38 9.87 -16.42
CA HIS A 74 4.19 8.78 -15.48
C HIS A 74 5.40 8.55 -14.58
N ASN A 75 6.61 8.73 -15.09
CA ASN A 75 7.79 8.57 -14.27
C ASN A 75 7.89 9.64 -13.17
N LEU A 76 7.49 10.89 -13.46
CA LEU A 76 7.62 12.01 -12.54
C LEU A 76 6.43 12.16 -11.60
N PHE A 77 5.21 11.85 -12.06
CA PHE A 77 3.99 12.25 -11.37
C PHE A 77 3.07 11.09 -10.96
N SER A 78 3.20 9.90 -11.55
CA SER A 78 2.39 8.77 -11.12
C SER A 78 2.86 8.24 -9.76
N PRO A 79 1.93 7.75 -8.90
CA PRO A 79 2.28 7.07 -7.66
C PRO A 79 3.22 5.89 -7.94
N LYS A 80 4.16 5.64 -7.03
CA LYS A 80 5.15 4.57 -7.18
C LYS A 80 4.76 3.35 -6.36
N CYS A 81 4.92 2.16 -6.93
CA CYS A 81 4.73 0.92 -6.22
C CYS A 81 5.84 0.75 -5.16
N ALA A 82 5.47 0.50 -3.92
CA ALA A 82 6.43 0.32 -2.82
C ALA A 82 7.29 -0.96 -2.92
N TYR A 83 6.91 -1.92 -3.79
CA TYR A 83 7.69 -3.12 -4.08
C TYR A 83 8.67 -2.91 -5.25
N CYS A 84 8.19 -2.58 -6.44
CA CYS A 84 9.03 -2.48 -7.64
C CYS A 84 9.56 -1.08 -7.95
N SER A 85 9.13 -0.05 -7.20
CA SER A 85 9.42 1.38 -7.44
C SER A 85 8.93 1.93 -8.80
N GLY A 86 8.23 1.11 -9.61
CA GLY A 86 7.65 1.51 -10.88
C GLY A 86 6.41 2.39 -10.72
N PRO A 87 6.09 3.24 -11.72
CA PRO A 87 4.86 4.03 -11.71
C PRO A 87 3.63 3.14 -11.88
N ILE A 88 2.58 3.43 -11.11
CA ILE A 88 1.28 2.74 -11.19
C ILE A 88 0.39 3.53 -12.15
N LEU A 89 0.00 2.91 -13.26
CA LEU A 89 -0.75 3.57 -14.35
C LEU A 89 -2.26 3.29 -14.29
N ASP A 90 -2.66 2.23 -13.59
CA ASP A 90 -4.05 1.78 -13.50
C ASP A 90 -4.46 1.67 -12.01
N LYS A 91 -5.19 0.62 -11.64
CA LYS A 91 -5.62 0.37 -10.26
C LYS A 91 -4.41 0.24 -9.34
N CYS A 92 -4.51 0.89 -8.18
CA CYS A 92 -3.53 0.76 -7.12
C CYS A 92 -4.19 0.21 -5.85
N VAL A 93 -3.40 -0.52 -5.07
CA VAL A 93 -3.73 -0.83 -3.68
C VAL A 93 -3.08 0.24 -2.81
N THR A 94 -3.87 0.86 -1.94
CA THR A 94 -3.34 1.77 -0.92
C THR A 94 -3.38 1.05 0.42
N ALA A 95 -2.20 0.77 0.97
CA ALA A 95 -2.04 0.05 2.23
C ALA A 95 -0.73 0.47 2.91
N MET A 96 -0.72 0.47 4.23
CA MET A 96 0.47 0.81 5.03
C MET A 96 1.05 2.19 4.69
N ASN A 97 0.17 3.18 4.43
CA ASN A 97 0.52 4.52 3.96
C ASN A 97 1.39 4.55 2.68
N LYS A 98 1.27 3.51 1.84
CA LYS A 98 1.99 3.36 0.57
C LYS A 98 1.05 2.90 -0.53
N THR A 99 1.48 3.07 -1.77
CA THR A 99 0.79 2.60 -2.97
C THR A 99 1.49 1.38 -3.56
N TRP A 100 0.72 0.43 -4.07
CA TRP A 100 1.21 -0.84 -4.60
C TRP A 100 0.49 -1.19 -5.88
N HIS A 101 1.15 -1.91 -6.78
CA HIS A 101 0.41 -2.66 -7.78
C HIS A 101 -0.37 -3.78 -7.08
N PRO A 102 -1.59 -4.14 -7.56
CA PRO A 102 -2.37 -5.24 -7.00
C PRO A 102 -1.57 -6.56 -6.93
N GLU A 103 -0.77 -6.87 -7.95
CA GLU A 103 0.08 -8.06 -7.98
C GLU A 103 1.33 -7.99 -7.10
N HIS A 104 1.68 -6.81 -6.57
CA HIS A 104 2.84 -6.59 -5.70
C HIS A 104 2.48 -6.40 -4.23
N PHE A 105 1.19 -6.51 -3.89
CA PHE A 105 0.72 -6.47 -2.51
C PHE A 105 0.36 -7.89 -2.06
N PHE A 106 1.38 -8.62 -1.60
CA PHE A 106 1.30 -10.02 -1.20
C PHE A 106 2.02 -10.26 0.13
N CYS A 107 1.77 -11.42 0.75
CA CYS A 107 2.40 -11.84 1.99
C CYS A 107 3.93 -11.89 1.83
N ALA A 108 4.65 -11.19 2.71
CA ALA A 108 6.11 -11.15 2.70
C ALA A 108 6.77 -12.50 3.02
N GLN A 109 6.01 -13.48 3.53
CA GLN A 109 6.49 -14.81 3.87
C GLN A 109 6.16 -15.85 2.78
N CYS A 110 4.89 -16.06 2.44
CA CYS A 110 4.50 -17.06 1.44
C CYS A 110 4.32 -16.52 0.01
N GLY A 111 4.25 -15.21 -0.19
CA GLY A 111 4.03 -14.61 -1.52
C GLY A 111 2.58 -14.65 -2.03
N ASN A 112 1.63 -15.19 -1.24
CA ASN A 112 0.22 -15.23 -1.61
C ASN A 112 -0.42 -13.84 -1.53
N THR A 113 -1.36 -13.56 -2.43
CA THR A 113 -2.20 -12.37 -2.37
C THR A 113 -3.21 -12.46 -1.21
N PHE A 114 -3.73 -11.32 -0.80
CA PHE A 114 -4.70 -11.23 0.29
C PHE A 114 -6.13 -11.40 -0.24
N GLY A 115 -6.91 -12.26 0.41
CA GLY A 115 -8.35 -12.43 0.17
C GLY A 115 -9.19 -11.46 1.00
N GLU A 116 -10.43 -11.85 1.27
CA GLU A 116 -11.38 -11.05 2.07
C GLU A 116 -10.93 -10.84 3.52
N GLU A 117 -10.17 -11.78 4.09
CA GLU A 117 -9.59 -11.64 5.44
C GLU A 117 -8.51 -10.55 5.53
N GLY A 118 -8.03 -10.02 4.40
CA GLY A 118 -7.05 -8.95 4.36
C GLY A 118 -5.64 -9.40 4.77
N PHE A 119 -4.90 -8.49 5.43
CA PHE A 119 -3.50 -8.67 5.79
C PHE A 119 -3.24 -8.18 7.22
N HIS A 120 -2.16 -8.69 7.81
CA HIS A 120 -1.60 -8.20 9.07
C HIS A 120 -0.24 -7.53 8.83
N GLU A 121 0.02 -6.44 9.55
CA GLU A 121 1.27 -5.70 9.42
C GLU A 121 2.25 -6.05 10.54
N LYS A 122 3.50 -6.36 10.19
CA LYS A 122 4.60 -6.42 11.16
C LYS A 122 5.85 -5.76 10.58
N ASN A 123 6.41 -4.79 11.30
CA ASN A 123 7.66 -4.11 10.93
C ASN A 123 7.64 -3.55 9.49
N GLY A 124 6.52 -2.97 9.06
CA GLY A 124 6.40 -2.43 7.71
C GLY A 124 6.35 -3.48 6.60
N LYS A 125 6.02 -4.74 6.92
CA LYS A 125 5.76 -5.81 5.95
C LYS A 125 4.35 -6.40 6.15
N PRO A 126 3.61 -6.68 5.06
CA PRO A 126 2.30 -7.32 5.12
C PRO A 126 2.45 -8.86 5.16
N TYR A 127 1.61 -9.52 5.96
CA TYR A 127 1.58 -10.98 6.15
C TYR A 127 0.14 -11.48 6.04
N CYS A 128 -0.06 -12.70 5.53
CA CYS A 128 -1.34 -13.35 5.65
C CYS A 128 -1.58 -13.74 7.12
N LYS A 129 -2.85 -14.00 7.47
CA LYS A 129 -3.25 -14.42 8.81
C LYS A 129 -2.38 -15.58 9.32
N ASP A 130 -2.28 -16.66 8.56
CA ASP A 130 -1.55 -17.85 8.96
C ASP A 130 -0.07 -17.58 9.23
N ASP A 131 0.64 -16.93 8.31
CA ASP A 131 2.06 -16.62 8.48
C ASP A 131 2.29 -15.65 9.64
N TYR A 132 1.40 -14.65 9.80
CA TYR A 132 1.50 -13.70 10.89
C TYR A 132 1.42 -14.40 12.25
N PHE A 133 0.41 -15.26 12.46
CA PHE A 133 0.26 -15.96 13.73
C PHE A 133 1.34 -17.04 13.92
N ASN A 134 1.72 -17.75 12.87
CA ASN A 134 2.77 -18.76 12.96
C ASN A 134 4.13 -18.18 13.38
N MET A 135 4.46 -16.98 12.90
CA MET A 135 5.75 -16.34 13.14
C MET A 135 5.77 -15.46 14.38
N PHE A 136 4.68 -14.75 14.68
CA PHE A 136 4.69 -13.67 15.66
C PHE A 136 3.73 -13.86 16.84
N ALA A 137 2.81 -14.83 16.77
CA ALA A 137 1.93 -15.08 17.90
C ALA A 137 2.66 -15.84 19.02
N PRO A 138 2.30 -15.58 20.28
CA PRO A 138 2.77 -16.39 21.39
C PRO A 138 2.34 -17.85 21.20
N LYS A 139 3.19 -18.77 21.70
CA LYS A 139 2.93 -20.20 21.66
C LYS A 139 2.31 -20.64 22.97
N CYS A 140 1.27 -21.47 22.87
CA CYS A 140 0.59 -22.02 24.03
C CYS A 140 1.53 -22.91 24.86
N GLY A 141 1.59 -22.70 26.17
CA GLY A 141 2.38 -23.52 27.09
C GLY A 141 1.97 -25.00 27.12
N GLY A 142 0.76 -25.34 26.66
CA GLY A 142 0.24 -26.71 26.64
C GLY A 142 0.47 -27.44 25.33
N CYS A 143 0.03 -26.87 24.20
CA CYS A 143 0.09 -27.53 22.88
C CYS A 143 1.19 -26.99 21.96
N ASN A 144 1.88 -25.92 22.36
CA ASN A 144 2.92 -25.23 21.58
C ASN A 144 2.44 -24.62 20.24
N ASN A 145 1.13 -24.59 19.98
CA ASN A 145 0.56 -23.95 18.80
C ASN A 145 0.38 -22.43 19.02
N PRO A 146 0.37 -21.63 17.94
CA PRO A 146 0.04 -20.19 18.01
C PRO A 146 -1.29 -19.94 18.74
N ILE A 147 -1.32 -18.92 19.59
CA ILE A 147 -2.57 -18.41 20.17
C ILE A 147 -3.05 -17.24 19.31
N MET A 148 -4.15 -17.45 18.60
CA MET A 148 -4.73 -16.45 17.68
C MET A 148 -5.65 -15.47 18.41
N GLU A 149 -6.51 -15.99 19.28
CA GLU A 149 -7.49 -15.23 20.05
C GLU A 149 -7.72 -15.92 21.40
N ASN A 150 -8.19 -15.16 22.40
CA ASN A 150 -8.55 -15.64 23.74
C ASN A 150 -7.48 -16.51 24.43
N TYR A 151 -6.79 -15.95 25.43
CA TYR A 151 -5.75 -16.68 26.16
C TYR A 151 -5.86 -16.50 27.67
N ILE A 152 -5.32 -17.48 28.39
CA ILE A 152 -5.08 -17.42 29.82
C ILE A 152 -3.60 -17.12 30.03
N SER A 153 -3.30 -16.09 30.82
CA SER A 153 -1.95 -15.77 31.27
C SER A 153 -1.73 -16.33 32.66
N ALA A 154 -0.90 -17.38 32.75
CA ALA A 154 -0.57 -18.04 34.00
C ALA A 154 0.78 -18.78 33.87
N LEU A 155 1.46 -19.03 34.99
CA LEU A 155 2.70 -19.80 35.04
C LEU A 155 3.79 -19.24 34.11
N ASN A 156 3.93 -17.91 34.07
CA ASN A 156 4.84 -17.19 33.16
C ASN A 156 4.69 -17.55 31.67
N SER A 157 3.51 -18.02 31.26
CA SER A 157 3.21 -18.40 29.89
C SER A 157 1.79 -18.00 29.50
N GLN A 158 1.46 -18.20 28.23
CA GLN A 158 0.11 -18.02 27.69
C GLN A 158 -0.44 -19.37 27.24
N TRP A 159 -1.73 -19.58 27.45
CA TRP A 159 -2.39 -20.86 27.21
C TRP A 159 -3.69 -20.64 26.45
N HIS A 160 -4.02 -21.55 25.54
CA HIS A 160 -5.40 -21.67 25.09
C HIS A 160 -6.29 -22.04 26.30
N PRO A 161 -7.52 -21.53 26.40
CA PRO A 161 -8.44 -21.89 27.48
C PRO A 161 -8.64 -23.39 27.64
N GLU A 162 -8.68 -24.11 26.51
CA GLU A 162 -8.79 -25.58 26.46
C GLU A 162 -7.49 -26.31 26.83
N CYS A 163 -6.34 -25.64 26.75
CA CYS A 163 -5.03 -26.21 27.09
C CYS A 163 -4.63 -25.96 28.55
N PHE A 164 -5.33 -25.05 29.25
CA PHE A 164 -5.09 -24.76 30.65
C PHE A 164 -5.84 -25.77 31.54
N VAL A 165 -5.31 -26.99 31.55
CA VAL A 165 -5.88 -28.16 32.21
C VAL A 165 -4.91 -28.75 33.22
N CYS A 166 -5.44 -29.35 34.29
CA CYS A 166 -4.66 -30.06 35.29
C CYS A 166 -3.73 -31.08 34.63
N ARG A 167 -2.44 -31.05 34.99
CA ARG A 167 -1.42 -31.98 34.48
C ARG A 167 -1.85 -33.43 34.65
N ASP A 168 -2.51 -33.76 35.75
CA ASP A 168 -2.72 -35.12 36.20
C ASP A 168 -4.10 -35.66 35.76
N CYS A 169 -5.19 -34.91 35.97
CA CYS A 169 -6.55 -35.33 35.59
C CYS A 169 -7.07 -34.77 34.25
N LYS A 170 -6.36 -33.82 33.62
CA LYS A 170 -6.74 -33.15 32.37
C LYS A 170 -8.04 -32.35 32.39
N GLN A 171 -8.63 -32.13 33.57
CA GLN A 171 -9.77 -31.22 33.70
C GLN A 171 -9.35 -29.76 33.63
N SER A 172 -10.22 -28.90 33.10
CA SER A 172 -9.97 -27.45 33.05
C SER A 172 -9.77 -26.89 34.46
N VAL A 173 -8.71 -26.08 34.61
CA VAL A 173 -8.42 -25.32 35.83
C VAL A 173 -8.58 -23.81 35.60
N ALA A 174 -9.19 -23.41 34.49
CA ALA A 174 -9.34 -22.00 34.11
C ALA A 174 -10.20 -21.19 35.12
N SER A 175 -11.07 -21.86 35.87
CA SER A 175 -11.99 -21.23 36.83
C SER A 175 -11.97 -21.92 38.20
N LYS A 176 -10.94 -22.72 38.50
CA LYS A 176 -10.76 -23.41 39.79
C LYS A 176 -9.42 -23.00 40.41
N ALA A 177 -9.25 -23.20 41.71
CA ALA A 177 -7.94 -23.12 42.34
C ALA A 177 -6.96 -24.09 41.68
N PHE A 178 -5.74 -23.64 41.44
CA PHE A 178 -4.67 -24.43 40.86
C PHE A 178 -3.32 -24.08 41.47
N TYR A 179 -2.39 -25.02 41.38
CA TYR A 179 -1.05 -24.92 41.93
C TYR A 179 -0.02 -25.23 40.84
N GLU A 180 1.13 -24.56 40.88
CA GLU A 180 2.21 -24.77 39.93
C GLU A 180 3.10 -25.94 40.36
N ILE A 181 3.17 -26.98 39.53
CA ILE A 181 4.13 -28.08 39.67
C ILE A 181 4.88 -28.25 38.35
N GLU A 182 6.20 -28.05 38.37
CA GLU A 182 7.06 -28.12 37.18
C GLU A 182 6.58 -27.22 36.01
N GLY A 183 6.09 -26.03 36.32
CA GLY A 183 5.56 -25.09 35.33
C GLY A 183 4.24 -25.52 34.69
N LYS A 184 3.53 -26.50 35.28
CA LYS A 184 2.21 -26.97 34.83
C LYS A 184 1.17 -26.80 35.94
N PRO A 185 -0.09 -26.51 35.60
CA PRO A 185 -1.13 -26.36 36.60
C PRO A 185 -1.60 -27.74 37.10
N VAL A 186 -1.81 -27.87 38.40
CA VAL A 186 -2.40 -29.05 39.06
C VAL A 186 -3.56 -28.58 39.93
N CYS A 187 -4.72 -29.25 39.87
CA CYS A 187 -5.87 -28.91 40.71
C CYS A 187 -5.66 -29.38 42.16
N GLY A 188 -6.38 -28.76 43.10
CA GLY A 188 -6.35 -29.13 44.53
C GLY A 188 -6.68 -30.61 44.75
N GLU A 189 -7.73 -31.11 44.10
CA GLU A 189 -8.14 -32.53 44.14
C GLU A 189 -6.97 -33.50 43.83
N CYS A 190 -6.15 -33.20 42.82
CA CYS A 190 -5.01 -34.05 42.45
C CYS A 190 -3.81 -33.92 43.41
N LEU A 191 -3.74 -32.83 44.18
CA LEU A 191 -2.75 -32.65 45.24
C LEU A 191 -3.22 -33.15 46.61
N GLY A 192 -4.47 -33.64 46.71
CA GLY A 192 -5.08 -34.03 47.98
C GLY A 192 -5.39 -32.82 48.87
N ILE A 193 -5.61 -31.66 48.27
CA ILE A 193 -6.13 -30.47 48.94
C ILE A 193 -7.64 -30.53 48.78
N GLU A 194 -8.34 -30.74 49.90
CA GLU A 194 -9.80 -30.65 49.97
C GLU A 194 -10.16 -29.16 50.03
N ASP A 195 -11.06 -28.71 49.14
CA ASP A 195 -11.53 -27.33 49.14
C ASP A 195 -12.45 -27.17 50.37
N ASP A 196 -11.97 -26.53 51.44
CA ASP A 196 -12.75 -26.14 52.63
C ASP A 196 -13.71 -24.97 52.32
N ASP A 197 -14.50 -25.07 51.24
CA ASP A 197 -15.51 -24.06 50.85
C ASP A 197 -16.91 -24.43 51.41
N ASP A 198 -17.00 -24.73 52.71
CA ASP A 198 -18.27 -24.85 53.45
C ASP A 198 -18.12 -24.27 54.89
N GLU A 199 -17.60 -23.04 55.01
CA GLU A 199 -17.83 -22.22 56.22
C GLU A 199 -18.35 -20.83 55.83
N GLU A 200 -19.68 -20.66 55.96
CA GLU A 200 -20.42 -19.50 56.49
C GLU A 200 -21.76 -19.29 55.77
N GLU A 201 -22.83 -19.88 56.31
CA GLU A 201 -24.01 -19.09 56.70
C GLU A 201 -24.37 -19.51 58.14
N GLU A 202 -23.79 -18.78 59.09
CA GLU A 202 -24.16 -18.80 60.51
C GLU A 202 -25.56 -18.20 60.74
N GLU A 203 -26.30 -18.90 61.60
CA GLU A 203 -27.23 -18.39 62.63
C GLU A 203 -28.46 -17.56 62.20
N ASP A 204 -29.64 -18.21 62.30
CA ASP A 204 -30.88 -17.61 62.82
C ASP A 204 -31.54 -18.56 63.86
#